data_AF-A0A7I4YYQ6-F1
#
_entry.id   AF-A0A7I4YYQ6-F1
#
_cell.length_a   1.000
_cell.length_b   1.000
_cell.length_c   1.000
_cell.angle_alpha   90.00
_cell.angle_beta   90.00
_cell.angle_gamma   90.00
#
_symmetry.space_group_name_H-M   'P 1'
#
loop_
_entity.id
_entity.type
_entity.pdbx_description
1 polymer ?
#
loop_
_entity_poly.entity_id
_entity_poly.type
_entity_poly.pdbx_seq_one_letter_code
_entity_poly.pdbx_strand_id
1 'polypeptide(L)'
;MDKTAFRTVLLHEFKLGRTTKDAATNIVVVWGEGTASERTVRRWFQKFRSGDGSMEDEERVGRPSLVDHDVLLRAMEEDRRQPLRKNAKKMGISHTVVAAHLELLGIVKKLDKGSHTTSRSSNN
;
A
#
# COMPACT_ATOMS: atom_id res chain seq x y z
N MET A 1 -21.51 -4.21 12.38
CA MET A 1 -20.77 -3.49 13.45
C MET A 1 -19.64 -2.72 12.80
N ASP A 2 -19.41 -1.45 13.17
CA ASP A 2 -18.23 -0.71 12.69
C ASP A 2 -16.94 -1.20 13.38
N LYS A 3 -15.79 -0.86 12.80
CA LYS A 3 -14.47 -1.34 13.27
C LYS A 3 -14.13 -0.85 14.67
N THR A 4 -14.47 0.40 15.00
CA THR A 4 -14.11 1.01 16.28
C THR A 4 -14.93 0.37 17.39
N ALA A 5 -16.24 0.23 17.20
CA ALA A 5 -17.12 -0.47 18.13
C ALA A 5 -16.66 -1.93 18.34
N PHE A 6 -16.26 -2.62 17.27
CA PHE A 6 -15.74 -3.99 17.37
C PHE A 6 -14.48 -4.07 18.25
N ARG A 7 -13.54 -3.16 18.05
CA ARG A 7 -12.31 -3.09 18.87
C ARG A 7 -12.59 -2.73 20.33
N THR A 8 -13.55 -1.86 20.59
CA THR A 8 -13.99 -1.53 21.96
C THR A 8 -14.55 -2.76 22.67
N VAL A 9 -15.39 -3.55 21.99
CA VAL A 9 -15.91 -4.81 22.54
C VAL A 9 -14.80 -5.83 22.78
N LEU A 10 -13.83 -5.95 21.86
CA LEU A 10 -12.68 -6.82 22.07
C LEU A 10 -11.85 -6.40 23.28
N LEU A 11 -11.63 -5.10 23.48
CA LEU A 11 -10.91 -4.59 24.65
C LEU A 11 -11.68 -4.89 25.94
N HIS A 12 -13.01 -4.74 25.93
CA HIS A 12 -13.87 -5.09 27.04
C HIS A 12 -13.74 -6.58 27.41
N GLU A 13 -13.91 -7.50 26.45
CA GLU A 13 -13.76 -8.95 26.68
C GLU A 13 -12.34 -9.30 27.19
N PHE A 14 -11.31 -8.63 26.67
CA PHE A 14 -9.93 -8.80 27.14
C PHE A 14 -9.76 -8.36 28.60
N LYS A 15 -10.34 -7.21 28.99
CA LYS A 15 -10.31 -6.70 30.36
C LYS A 15 -11.11 -7.55 31.33
N LEU A 16 -12.15 -8.25 30.84
CA LEU A 16 -12.87 -9.28 31.60
C LEU A 16 -12.07 -10.59 31.77
N GLY A 17 -10.88 -10.70 31.17
CA GLY A 17 -10.03 -11.89 31.28
C GLY A 17 -10.55 -13.10 30.52
N ARG A 18 -11.41 -12.90 29.52
CA ARG A 18 -11.96 -13.98 28.70
C ARG A 18 -10.88 -14.62 27.84
N THR A 19 -11.08 -15.88 27.46
CA THR A 19 -10.22 -16.51 26.44
C THR A 19 -10.60 -16.00 25.05
N THR A 20 -9.72 -16.18 24.06
CA THR A 20 -9.99 -15.76 22.67
C THR A 20 -11.19 -16.50 22.07
N LYS A 21 -11.36 -17.77 22.45
CA LYS A 21 -12.49 -18.60 22.03
C LYS A 21 -13.79 -18.08 22.64
N ASP A 22 -13.82 -17.87 23.95
CA ASP A 22 -15.03 -17.39 24.65
C ASP A 22 -15.45 -16.01 24.14
N ALA A 23 -14.48 -15.09 23.98
CA ALA A 23 -14.76 -13.76 23.47
C ALA A 23 -15.31 -13.81 22.03
N ALA A 24 -14.76 -14.66 21.15
CA ALA A 24 -15.29 -14.83 19.80
C ALA A 24 -16.73 -15.37 19.83
N THR A 25 -17.00 -16.39 20.65
CA THR A 25 -18.35 -16.95 20.82
C THR A 25 -19.32 -15.91 21.38
N ASN A 26 -18.95 -15.16 22.42
CA ASN A 26 -19.79 -14.12 23.00
C ASN A 26 -20.17 -13.06 21.96
N ILE A 27 -19.19 -12.63 21.15
CA ILE A 27 -19.43 -11.63 20.11
C ILE A 27 -20.37 -12.18 19.02
N VAL A 28 -20.17 -13.42 18.58
CA VAL A 28 -21.07 -14.04 17.59
C VAL A 28 -22.48 -14.22 18.15
N VAL A 29 -22.63 -14.59 19.43
CA VAL A 29 -23.94 -14.74 20.09
C VAL A 29 -24.72 -13.44 20.11
N VAL A 30 -24.06 -12.30 20.38
CA VAL A 30 -24.73 -11.00 20.53
C VAL A 30 -24.97 -10.32 19.18
N TRP A 31 -24.02 -10.40 18.25
CA TRP A 31 -24.05 -9.62 16.99
C TRP A 31 -24.26 -10.46 15.73
N GLY A 32 -24.30 -11.79 15.85
CA GLY A 32 -24.58 -12.72 14.77
C GLY A 32 -23.34 -13.36 14.14
N GLU A 33 -23.59 -14.43 13.38
CA GLU A 33 -22.57 -15.22 12.69
C GLU A 33 -21.73 -14.36 11.74
N GLY A 34 -20.43 -14.63 11.67
CA GLY A 34 -19.48 -13.87 10.85
C GLY A 34 -19.02 -12.54 11.46
N THR A 35 -19.54 -12.10 12.60
CA THR A 35 -19.09 -10.86 13.27
C THR A 35 -17.66 -10.97 13.79
N ALA A 36 -17.28 -12.12 14.37
CA ALA A 36 -15.96 -12.38 14.89
C ALA A 36 -15.46 -13.76 14.47
N SER A 37 -14.15 -13.86 14.24
CA SER A 37 -13.45 -15.14 14.19
C SER A 37 -12.46 -15.20 15.33
N GLU A 38 -12.21 -16.40 15.88
CA GLU A 38 -11.21 -16.59 16.93
C GLU A 38 -9.83 -16.06 16.50
N ARG A 39 -9.47 -16.21 15.22
CA ARG A 39 -8.22 -15.68 14.67
C ARG A 39 -8.14 -14.16 14.79
N THR A 40 -9.21 -13.45 14.48
CA THR A 40 -9.28 -11.99 14.61
C THR A 40 -9.18 -11.57 16.08
N VAL A 41 -9.94 -12.22 16.97
CA VAL A 41 -9.90 -11.95 18.42
C VAL A 41 -8.50 -12.16 18.98
N ARG A 42 -7.85 -13.27 18.63
CA ARG A 42 -6.50 -13.60 19.09
C ARG A 42 -5.47 -12.55 18.69
N ARG A 43 -5.52 -12.05 17.45
CA ARG A 43 -4.61 -10.99 16.99
C ARG A 43 -4.76 -9.72 17.82
N TRP A 44 -6.00 -9.31 18.10
CA TRP A 44 -6.25 -8.13 18.94
C TRP A 44 -5.83 -8.35 20.39
N PHE A 45 -6.10 -9.51 20.96
CA PHE A 45 -5.66 -9.82 22.33
C PHE A 45 -4.13 -9.84 22.45
N GLN A 46 -3.40 -10.26 21.41
CA GLN A 46 -1.94 -10.15 21.38
C GLN A 46 -1.49 -8.68 21.39
N LYS A 47 -2.14 -7.82 20.59
CA LYS A 47 -1.89 -6.37 20.57
C LYS A 47 -2.16 -5.72 21.93
N PHE A 48 -3.27 -6.06 22.59
CA PHE A 48 -3.57 -5.55 23.92
C PHE A 48 -2.57 -6.02 24.99
N ARG A 49 -2.04 -7.24 24.87
CA ARG A 49 -0.99 -7.74 25.76
C ARG A 49 0.34 -7.02 25.58
N SER A 50 0.67 -6.55 24.37
CA SER A 50 1.89 -5.77 24.14
C SER A 50 1.78 -4.32 24.64
N GLY A 51 0.67 -3.93 25.27
CA GLY A 51 0.45 -2.58 25.77
C GLY A 51 0.06 -1.58 24.68
N ASP A 52 -0.15 -2.05 23.45
CA ASP A 52 -0.62 -1.20 22.36
C ASP A 52 -2.14 -1.09 22.40
N GLY A 53 -2.60 0.01 22.99
CA GLY A 53 -4.01 0.36 23.09
C GLY A 53 -4.58 1.05 21.84
N SER A 54 -3.81 1.20 20.75
CA SER A 54 -4.29 1.87 19.55
C SER A 54 -5.45 1.08 18.94
N MET A 55 -6.64 1.66 19.03
CA MET A 55 -7.87 1.14 18.43
C MET A 55 -7.95 1.46 16.93
N GLU A 56 -6.88 1.95 16.33
CA GLU A 56 -6.79 2.25 14.90
C GLU A 56 -6.03 1.14 14.16
N ASP A 57 -6.30 1.02 12.86
CA ASP A 57 -5.40 0.26 12.02
C ASP A 57 -4.09 1.03 11.96
N GLU A 58 -2.96 0.37 12.16
CA GLU A 58 -1.66 0.97 11.85
C GLU A 58 -1.70 1.43 10.39
N GLU A 59 -1.08 2.60 10.13
CA GLU A 59 -0.90 3.05 8.76
C GLU A 59 -0.28 1.89 7.98
N ARG A 60 -1.00 1.45 6.95
CA ARG A 60 -0.57 0.30 6.17
C ARG A 60 0.63 0.76 5.36
N VAL A 61 1.82 0.65 5.95
CA VAL A 61 3.07 0.78 5.22
C VAL A 61 3.00 -0.29 4.15
N GLY A 62 2.85 0.16 2.90
CA GLY A 62 2.76 -0.72 1.75
C GLY A 62 4.01 -1.58 1.63
N ARG A 63 4.03 -2.46 0.63
CA ARG A 63 5.26 -3.16 0.27
C ARG A 63 6.37 -2.11 0.05
N PRO A 64 7.51 -2.16 0.77
CA PRO A 64 8.62 -1.27 0.49
C PRO A 64 8.96 -1.36 -1.00
N SER A 65 9.07 -0.20 -1.66
CA SER A 65 9.53 -0.16 -3.05
C SER A 65 10.92 -0.80 -3.12
N LEU A 66 11.12 -1.76 -4.02
CA LEU A 66 12.44 -2.32 -4.31
C LEU A 66 13.40 -1.26 -4.89
N VAL A 67 12.82 -0.17 -5.40
CA VAL A 67 13.54 0.95 -6.02
C VAL A 67 13.69 2.05 -4.98
N ASP A 68 14.94 2.40 -4.69
CA ASP A 68 15.29 3.60 -3.94
C ASP A 68 14.86 4.84 -4.74
N HIS A 69 13.97 5.62 -4.13
CA HIS A 69 13.34 6.80 -4.74
C HIS A 69 14.36 7.90 -5.05
N ASP A 70 15.33 8.10 -4.17
CA ASP A 70 16.33 9.15 -4.31
C ASP A 70 17.33 8.82 -5.42
N VAL A 71 17.65 7.53 -5.57
CA VAL A 71 18.50 7.03 -6.66
C VAL A 71 17.83 7.22 -8.01
N LEU A 72 16.54 6.91 -8.13
CA LEU A 72 15.78 7.11 -9.36
C LEU A 72 15.63 8.60 -9.71
N LEU A 73 15.37 9.46 -8.73
CA LEU A 73 15.25 10.90 -8.94
C LEU A 73 16.58 11.49 -9.44
N ARG A 74 17.69 11.17 -8.78
CA ARG A 74 19.04 11.64 -9.16
C ARG A 74 19.42 11.23 -10.57
N ALA A 75 19.17 9.97 -10.93
CA ALA A 75 19.44 9.46 -12.28
C ALA A 75 18.60 10.16 -13.37
N MET A 76 17.42 10.68 -13.02
CA MET A 76 16.56 11.44 -13.92
C MET A 76 16.95 12.91 -14.05
N GLU A 77 17.45 13.52 -12.97
CA GLU A 77 17.97 14.88 -12.98
C GLU A 77 19.29 14.98 -13.75
N GLU A 78 20.18 14.01 -13.55
CA GLU A 78 21.49 13.96 -14.20
C GLU A 78 21.40 13.86 -15.73
N ASP A 79 20.38 13.15 -16.25
CA ASP A 79 20.16 13.05 -17.70
C ASP A 79 18.67 13.19 -18.08
N ARG A 80 18.13 14.39 -17.84
CA ARG A 80 16.73 14.77 -18.15
C ARG A 80 16.32 14.56 -19.61
N ARG A 81 17.30 14.45 -20.52
CA ARG A 81 17.10 14.30 -21.97
C ARG A 81 17.00 12.84 -22.43
N GLN A 82 17.36 11.85 -21.61
CA GLN A 82 17.19 10.45 -21.99
C GLN A 82 15.72 10.01 -21.83
N PRO A 83 15.24 9.15 -22.76
CA PRO A 83 13.95 8.51 -22.58
C PRO A 83 14.00 7.59 -21.35
N LEU A 84 12.94 7.65 -20.55
CA LEU A 84 12.76 6.89 -19.30
C LEU A 84 13.09 5.40 -19.44
N ARG A 85 12.78 4.82 -20.60
CA ARG A 85 13.07 3.43 -20.96
C ARG A 85 14.57 3.10 -20.94
N LYS A 86 15.44 4.03 -21.33
CA LYS A 86 16.90 3.83 -21.24
C LYS A 86 17.40 3.88 -19.80
N ASN A 87 16.88 4.81 -19.00
CA ASN A 87 17.26 4.91 -17.59
C ASN A 87 16.77 3.70 -16.79
N ALA A 88 15.55 3.23 -17.04
CA ALA A 88 15.01 2.00 -16.47
C ALA A 88 15.90 0.77 -16.79
N LYS A 89 16.33 0.64 -18.05
CA LYS A 89 17.23 -0.44 -18.48
C LYS A 89 18.60 -0.35 -17.81
N LYS A 90 19.18 0.85 -17.67
CA LYS A 90 20.46 1.06 -16.96
C LYS A 90 20.37 0.64 -15.50
N MET A 91 19.25 0.92 -14.84
CA MET A 91 19.04 0.57 -13.44
C MET A 91 18.54 -0.86 -13.22
N GLY A 92 18.32 -1.64 -14.27
CA GLY A 92 17.78 -3.00 -14.17
C GLY A 92 16.33 -3.05 -13.68
N ILE A 93 15.61 -1.93 -13.75
CA ILE A 93 14.24 -1.80 -13.25
C ILE A 93 13.27 -1.91 -14.41
N SER A 94 12.14 -2.60 -14.21
CA SER A 94 11.08 -2.64 -15.22
C SER A 94 10.51 -1.24 -15.49
N HIS A 95 10.24 -0.95 -16.76
CA HIS A 95 9.59 0.29 -17.19
C HIS A 95 8.26 0.54 -16.45
N THR A 96 7.50 -0.51 -16.13
CA THR A 96 6.23 -0.40 -15.38
C THR A 96 6.45 0.09 -13.94
N VAL A 97 7.53 -0.34 -13.29
CA VAL A 97 7.87 0.12 -11.92
C VAL A 97 8.29 1.58 -11.94
N VAL A 98 9.07 1.99 -12.94
CA VAL A 98 9.47 3.39 -13.10
C VAL A 98 8.28 4.29 -13.41
N ALA A 99 7.35 3.85 -14.27
CA ALA A 99 6.14 4.61 -14.61
C ALA A 99 5.21 4.78 -13.41
N ALA A 100 4.89 3.70 -12.70
CA ALA A 100 4.07 3.74 -11.48
C ALA A 100 4.72 4.63 -10.41
N HIS A 101 6.05 4.63 -10.34
CA HIS A 101 6.77 5.46 -9.40
C HIS A 101 6.72 6.96 -9.74
N LEU A 102 6.78 7.33 -11.03
CA LEU A 102 6.61 8.72 -11.45
C LEU A 102 5.20 9.25 -11.22
N GLU A 103 4.19 8.41 -11.39
CA GLU A 103 2.80 8.74 -11.04
C GLU A 103 2.67 9.02 -9.53
N LEU A 104 3.30 8.21 -8.68
CA LEU A 104 3.33 8.43 -7.23
C LEU A 104 3.98 9.77 -6.85
N LEU A 105 5.02 10.18 -7.57
CA LEU A 105 5.73 11.45 -7.35
C LEU A 105 5.04 12.66 -7.98
N GLY A 106 3.92 12.48 -8.69
CA GLY A 106 3.23 13.56 -9.40
C GLY A 106 4.03 14.13 -10.59
N ILE A 107 5.09 13.44 -11.03
CA ILE A 107 5.96 13.85 -12.15
C ILE A 107 5.34 13.30 -13.44
N VAL A 108 4.14 13.77 -13.77
CA VAL A 108 3.52 13.51 -15.07
C VAL A 108 4.16 14.46 -16.08
N LYS A 109 5.10 13.96 -16.91
CA LYS A 109 5.55 14.70 -18.09
C LYS A 109 4.32 14.94 -18.98
N LYS A 110 3.87 16.20 -19.06
CA LYS A 110 3.07 16.74 -20.17
C LYS A 110 3.89 16.51 -21.44
N LEU A 111 3.70 15.36 -22.10
CA LEU A 111 4.26 15.11 -23.42
C LEU A 111 3.37 15.85 -24.41
N ASP A 112 3.84 17.04 -24.77
CA ASP A 112 3.30 17.84 -25.86
C ASP A 112 3.35 17.04 -27.16
N LYS A 113 2.24 17.04 -27.91
CA LYS A 113 2.11 16.32 -29.19
C LYS A 113 2.81 17.15 -30.27
N GLY A 114 4.13 17.01 -30.36
CA GLY A 114 4.94 17.54 -31.44
C GLY A 114 4.82 16.68 -32.71
N SER A 115 4.06 17.18 -33.67
CA SER A 115 3.94 16.74 -35.05
C SER A 115 5.28 16.47 -35.75
N HIS A 116 5.42 15.28 -36.36
CA HIS A 116 6.29 15.12 -37.52
C HIS A 116 5.45 14.63 -38.71
N THR A 117 5.15 15.61 -39.57
CA THR A 117 4.80 15.42 -40.98
C THR A 117 5.94 14.68 -41.68
N THR A 118 5.65 13.54 -42.30
CA THR A 118 6.51 13.00 -43.36
C THR A 118 5.73 13.01 -44.66
N SER A 119 5.79 14.15 -45.34
CA SER A 119 5.48 14.23 -46.78
C SER A 119 6.73 13.80 -47.55
N ARG A 120 6.60 12.65 -48.23
CA ARG A 120 7.00 12.36 -49.62
C ARG A 120 8.30 12.99 -50.16
N SER A 121 9.25 12.15 -50.60
CA SER A 121 9.63 12.07 -52.02
C SER A 121 10.59 10.90 -52.33
N SER A 122 10.47 10.41 -53.56
CA SER A 122 11.18 9.32 -54.24
C SER A 122 12.70 9.44 -54.30
N ASN A 123 13.34 8.29 -54.59
CA ASN A 123 14.27 8.01 -55.70
C ASN A 123 14.91 6.65 -55.39
N ASN A 124 15.16 5.71 -56.29
CA ASN A 124 15.19 5.60 -57.75
C ASN A 124 15.01 4.10 -58.07
#